data_AF-A0A8J7TPU4-F1
#
_entry.id   AF-A0A8J7TPU4-F1
#
_cell.length_a   1.000
_cell.length_b   1.000
_cell.length_c   1.000
_cell.angle_alpha   90.00
_cell.angle_beta   90.00
_cell.angle_gamma   90.00
#
_symmetry.space_group_name_H-M   'P 1'
#
loop_
_entity.id
_entity.type
_entity.pdbx_description
1 polymer ?
#
loop_
_entity_poly.entity_id
_entity_poly.type
_entity_poly.pdbx_seq_one_letter_code
_entity_poly.pdbx_strand_id
1 'polypeptide(L)'
;MPKGEVMPDLGIKRDAAERAMDVKGKIKQKSTKVSVTPGPIERLLLVSEVKAHIDRWMAIFGRDREGIHFNEFIWHVFSYKRFPSVSRGDAAALYAQQVAPEFVVISNNRREGFVTRNRPAACSWQDWLIFPPNLAWTMAFTHEDKWLGPFFAQNSKFESLDAENRKALCSAPET
;
A
#
# COMPACT_ATOMS: atom_id res chain seq x y z
N MET A 1 -43.21 34.85 -47.29
CA MET A 1 -42.75 34.59 -48.68
C MET A 1 -42.16 35.88 -49.21
N PRO A 2 -41.01 35.93 -49.92
CA PRO A 2 -40.29 34.83 -50.58
C PRO A 2 -38.74 34.80 -50.38
N LYS A 3 -38.15 33.67 -50.84
CA LYS A 3 -36.82 33.44 -51.49
C LYS A 3 -35.56 33.97 -50.77
N GLY A 4 -34.53 33.19 -50.45
CA GLY A 4 -34.01 31.97 -51.08
C GLY A 4 -32.62 32.29 -51.65
N GLU A 5 -31.56 31.82 -51.01
CA GLU A 5 -30.23 31.75 -51.62
C GLU A 5 -29.48 30.50 -51.10
N VAL A 6 -28.76 29.88 -52.02
CA VAL A 6 -28.25 28.50 -52.02
C VAL A 6 -26.72 28.53 -52.03
N MET A 7 -26.10 27.50 -51.46
CA MET A 7 -24.79 26.87 -51.78
C MET A 7 -23.68 27.00 -50.71
N PRO A 8 -22.70 26.06 -50.65
CA PRO A 8 -22.66 24.70 -51.18
C PRO A 8 -22.24 23.62 -50.16
N ASP A 9 -22.57 22.38 -50.55
CA ASP A 9 -21.97 21.12 -50.13
C ASP A 9 -20.48 21.05 -50.48
N LEU A 10 -19.65 20.67 -49.52
CA LEU A 10 -18.28 20.21 -49.72
C LEU A 10 -18.10 18.90 -48.96
N GLY A 11 -18.66 17.83 -49.53
CA GLY A 11 -18.22 16.47 -49.23
C GLY A 11 -16.75 16.26 -49.58
N ILE A 12 -15.95 15.82 -48.60
CA ILE A 12 -14.72 15.05 -48.86
C ILE A 12 -14.61 13.90 -47.84
N LYS A 13 -14.99 12.72 -48.35
CA LYS A 13 -14.34 11.39 -48.25
C LYS A 13 -14.00 10.82 -46.86
N ARG A 14 -14.73 9.76 -46.51
CA ARG A 14 -14.23 8.64 -45.70
C ARG A 14 -13.21 7.86 -46.53
N ASP A 15 -12.05 7.56 -45.95
CA ASP A 15 -11.27 6.36 -46.30
C ASP A 15 -10.44 5.91 -45.10
N ALA A 16 -10.39 4.59 -44.94
CA ALA A 16 -9.72 3.85 -43.88
C ALA A 16 -8.21 3.73 -44.11
N ALA A 17 -7.43 3.62 -43.02
CA ALA A 17 -6.29 2.70 -42.84
C ALA A 17 -5.33 3.20 -41.75
N GLU A 18 -5.33 2.49 -40.62
CA GLU A 18 -4.14 1.84 -40.07
C GLU A 18 -2.78 2.55 -40.23
N ARG A 19 -2.21 3.04 -39.11
CA ARG A 19 -0.76 2.99 -38.88
C ARG A 19 -0.46 2.93 -37.39
N ALA A 20 0.08 1.79 -37.00
CA ALA A 20 0.68 1.52 -35.71
C ALA A 20 1.67 2.62 -35.29
N MET A 21 1.56 3.07 -34.05
CA MET A 21 2.69 3.63 -33.33
C MET A 21 2.87 2.92 -31.99
N ASP A 22 3.76 1.93 -32.06
CA ASP A 22 4.63 1.47 -31.00
C ASP A 22 5.26 2.71 -30.32
N VAL A 23 4.72 3.13 -29.17
CA VAL A 23 5.45 3.98 -28.23
C VAL A 23 5.82 3.10 -27.05
N LYS A 24 6.88 2.31 -27.25
CA LYS A 24 7.72 1.75 -26.18
C LYS A 24 8.35 2.90 -25.38
N GLY A 25 7.54 3.54 -24.54
CA GLY A 25 8.02 4.22 -23.35
C GLY A 25 8.43 3.16 -22.33
N LYS A 26 9.58 2.50 -22.52
CA LYS A 26 10.25 1.81 -21.41
C LYS A 26 10.68 2.88 -20.41
N ILE A 27 9.79 3.20 -19.47
CA ILE A 27 10.19 3.84 -18.23
C ILE A 27 11.17 2.85 -17.58
N LYS A 28 12.47 3.13 -17.68
CA LYS A 28 13.49 2.45 -16.87
C LYS A 28 13.19 2.83 -15.43
N GLN A 29 12.32 2.04 -14.80
CA GLN A 29 12.12 2.08 -13.36
C GLN A 29 13.49 1.68 -12.78
N LYS A 30 14.24 2.67 -12.29
CA LYS A 30 15.47 2.42 -11.54
C LYS A 30 15.04 1.57 -10.35
N SER A 31 15.37 0.28 -10.40
CA SER A 31 15.24 -0.60 -9.25
C SER A 31 16.23 -0.11 -8.20
N THR A 32 15.77 0.80 -7.33
CA THR A 32 16.43 1.04 -6.05
C THR A 32 16.30 -0.25 -5.27
N LYS A 33 17.42 -0.94 -5.07
CA LYS A 33 17.48 -2.19 -4.32
C LYS A 33 17.00 -1.92 -2.89
N VAL A 34 15.74 -2.26 -2.61
CA VAL A 34 15.14 -2.10 -1.28
C VAL A 34 15.95 -2.89 -0.25
N SER A 35 16.15 -2.32 0.93
CA SER A 35 16.77 -2.99 2.08
C SER A 35 15.86 -2.92 3.30
N VAL A 36 15.95 -3.93 4.16
CA VAL A 36 15.19 -4.05 5.41
C VAL A 36 16.12 -4.53 6.52
N THR A 37 15.86 -4.10 7.75
CA THR A 37 16.60 -4.54 8.94
C THR A 37 15.62 -4.83 10.07
N PRO A 38 15.68 -6.01 10.71
CA PRO A 38 16.44 -7.19 10.30
C PRO A 38 15.98 -7.73 8.93
N GLY A 39 16.93 -8.25 8.14
CA GLY A 39 16.64 -9.05 6.94
C GLY A 39 16.62 -10.55 7.24
N PRO A 40 16.54 -11.43 6.23
CA PRO A 40 16.49 -11.10 4.80
C PRO A 40 15.08 -10.69 4.33
N ILE A 41 15.02 -10.14 3.12
CA ILE A 41 13.78 -10.11 2.34
C ILE A 41 13.59 -11.50 1.75
N GLU A 42 12.48 -12.18 2.08
CA GLU A 42 12.19 -13.52 1.58
C GLU A 42 11.72 -13.47 0.12
N ARG A 43 10.88 -12.49 -0.20
CA ARG A 43 10.27 -12.38 -1.53
C ARG A 43 9.79 -10.97 -1.83
N LEU A 44 10.01 -10.51 -3.06
CA LEU A 44 9.38 -9.30 -3.60
C LEU A 44 7.96 -9.60 -4.08
N LEU A 45 7.03 -8.69 -3.83
CA LEU A 45 5.65 -8.79 -4.29
C LEU A 45 5.50 -8.27 -5.72
N LEU A 46 4.65 -8.95 -6.50
CA LEU A 46 4.17 -8.42 -7.78
C LEU A 46 3.25 -7.21 -7.54
N VAL A 47 3.12 -6.34 -8.53
CA VAL A 47 2.23 -5.17 -8.46
C VAL A 47 0.78 -5.56 -8.16
N SER A 48 0.31 -6.70 -8.70
CA SER A 48 -1.03 -7.23 -8.41
C SER A 48 -1.18 -7.69 -6.96
N GLU A 49 -0.16 -8.31 -6.38
CA GLU A 49 -0.16 -8.70 -4.96
C GLU A 49 -0.17 -7.46 -4.06
N VAL A 50 0.68 -6.47 -4.35
CA VAL A 50 0.69 -5.18 -3.62
C VAL A 50 -0.69 -4.55 -3.65
N LYS A 51 -1.33 -4.48 -4.84
CA LYS A 51 -2.70 -3.97 -4.96
C LYS A 51 -3.68 -4.76 -4.11
N ALA A 52 -3.65 -6.10 -4.16
CA ALA A 52 -4.56 -6.94 -3.39
C ALA A 52 -4.39 -6.76 -1.87
N HIS A 53 -3.14 -6.62 -1.40
CA HIS A 53 -2.87 -6.31 0.01
C HIS A 53 -3.39 -4.93 0.41
N ILE A 54 -3.17 -3.91 -0.42
CA ILE A 54 -3.68 -2.56 -0.18
C ILE A 54 -5.21 -2.53 -0.18
N ASP A 55 -5.87 -3.23 -1.10
CA ASP A 55 -7.34 -3.33 -1.13
C ASP A 55 -7.89 -3.94 0.17
N ARG A 56 -7.27 -5.04 0.66
CA ARG A 56 -7.63 -5.65 1.94
C ARG A 56 -7.37 -4.72 3.13
N TRP A 57 -6.23 -4.03 3.14
CA TRP A 57 -5.89 -3.07 4.18
C TRP A 57 -6.90 -1.92 4.22
N MET A 58 -7.27 -1.36 3.06
CA MET A 58 -8.26 -0.29 2.92
C MET A 58 -9.65 -0.73 3.38
N ALA A 59 -10.03 -1.99 3.16
CA ALA A 59 -11.30 -2.53 3.61
C ALA A 59 -11.43 -2.62 5.14
N ILE A 60 -10.32 -2.52 5.88
CA ILE A 60 -10.28 -2.60 7.35
C ILE A 60 -9.95 -1.23 7.94
N PHE A 61 -8.76 -0.71 7.66
CA PHE A 61 -8.21 0.50 8.27
C PHE A 61 -8.56 1.78 7.51
N GLY A 62 -8.86 1.65 6.21
CA GLY A 62 -9.08 2.77 5.30
C GLY A 62 -10.54 3.09 4.98
N ARG A 63 -11.50 2.75 5.85
CA ARG A 63 -12.94 2.93 5.58
C ARG A 63 -13.36 4.40 5.58
N ASP A 64 -12.97 5.16 6.60
CA ASP A 64 -13.25 6.60 6.70
C ASP A 64 -12.05 7.39 6.16
N ARG A 65 -12.00 7.58 4.83
CA ARG A 65 -10.82 8.14 4.12
C ARG A 65 -11.11 9.40 3.31
N GLU A 66 -12.31 9.93 3.39
CA GLU A 66 -12.70 11.12 2.62
C GLU A 66 -12.13 12.40 3.23
N GLY A 67 -11.63 13.31 2.39
CA GLY A 67 -11.17 14.64 2.81
C GLY A 67 -9.83 14.71 3.57
N ILE A 68 -9.02 13.63 3.56
CA ILE A 68 -7.75 13.56 4.34
C ILE A 68 -6.50 13.34 3.48
N HIS A 69 -6.49 13.71 2.20
CA HIS A 69 -5.34 13.46 1.30
C HIS A 69 -4.89 11.98 1.24
N PHE A 70 -5.84 11.05 1.43
CA PHE A 70 -5.57 9.60 1.52
C PHE A 70 -4.82 9.02 0.31
N ASN A 71 -5.00 9.63 -0.86
CA ASN A 71 -4.33 9.18 -2.09
C ASN A 71 -2.83 9.47 -2.10
N GLU A 72 -2.36 10.41 -1.27
CA GLU A 72 -0.93 10.73 -1.12
C GLU A 72 -0.31 9.89 -0.01
N PHE A 73 -1.02 9.77 1.12
CA PHE A 73 -0.55 9.07 2.31
C PHE A 73 -1.68 8.28 2.96
N ILE A 74 -1.68 6.96 2.78
CA ILE A 74 -2.75 6.10 3.32
C ILE A 74 -2.75 6.04 4.84
N TRP A 75 -1.62 6.34 5.49
CA TRP A 75 -1.52 6.44 6.95
C TRP A 75 -2.23 7.68 7.52
N HIS A 76 -2.72 8.61 6.68
CA HIS A 76 -3.50 9.76 7.14
C HIS A 76 -4.79 9.39 7.87
N VAL A 77 -5.33 8.18 7.66
CA VAL A 77 -6.47 7.71 8.47
C VAL A 77 -6.14 7.69 9.97
N PHE A 78 -4.86 7.53 10.33
CA PHE A 78 -4.39 7.56 11.71
C PHE A 78 -4.15 8.99 12.20
N SER A 79 -3.41 9.81 11.44
CA SER A 79 -3.12 11.19 11.86
C SER A 79 -4.37 12.08 11.93
N TYR A 80 -5.34 11.87 11.05
CA TYR A 80 -6.64 12.54 11.08
C TYR A 80 -7.66 11.85 12.02
N LYS A 81 -7.23 10.84 12.78
CA LYS A 81 -8.06 10.12 13.77
C LYS A 81 -9.33 9.48 13.18
N ARG A 82 -9.28 9.08 11.91
CA ARG A 82 -10.37 8.37 11.22
C ARG A 82 -10.39 6.87 11.53
N PHE A 83 -9.29 6.34 12.02
CA PHE A 83 -9.21 5.00 12.58
C PHE A 83 -8.47 5.04 13.94
N PRO A 84 -8.97 4.35 14.99
CA PRO A 84 -8.31 4.29 16.30
C PRO A 84 -6.87 3.78 16.19
N SER A 85 -5.93 4.60 16.66
CA SER A 85 -4.50 4.30 16.60
C SER A 85 -3.76 4.98 17.74
N VAL A 86 -2.60 4.43 18.08
CA VAL A 86 -1.60 5.11 18.91
C VAL A 86 -0.45 5.58 18.03
N SER A 87 0.34 6.54 18.52
CA SER A 87 1.46 7.09 17.77
C SER A 87 2.78 7.13 18.54
N ARG A 88 3.87 7.41 17.83
CA ARG A 88 5.21 7.65 18.38
C ARG A 88 5.70 6.49 19.28
N GLY A 89 6.20 6.81 20.48
CA GLY A 89 6.76 5.82 21.42
C GLY A 89 5.78 4.71 21.79
N ASP A 90 4.49 5.03 21.94
CA ASP A 90 3.47 4.04 22.28
C ASP A 90 3.21 3.08 21.11
N ALA A 91 3.22 3.60 19.88
CA ALA A 91 3.15 2.77 18.67
C ALA A 91 4.36 1.85 18.56
N ALA A 92 5.56 2.36 18.81
CA ALA A 92 6.78 1.56 18.82
C ALA A 92 6.75 0.47 19.91
N ALA A 93 6.24 0.79 21.10
CA ALA A 93 6.11 -0.15 22.21
C ALA A 93 5.08 -1.26 21.94
N LEU A 94 3.94 -0.93 21.33
CA LEU A 94 2.96 -1.95 20.92
C LEU A 94 3.50 -2.79 19.77
N TYR A 95 4.11 -2.18 18.76
CA TYR A 95 4.74 -2.89 17.66
C TYR A 95 5.82 -3.86 18.15
N ALA A 96 6.60 -3.48 19.17
CA ALA A 96 7.63 -4.30 19.82
C ALA A 96 7.14 -5.67 20.29
N GLN A 97 5.86 -5.78 20.64
CA GLN A 97 5.24 -6.97 21.22
C GLN A 97 4.58 -7.87 20.17
N GLN A 98 4.49 -7.41 18.91
CA GLN A 98 3.78 -8.12 17.87
C GLN A 98 4.60 -9.25 17.28
N VAL A 99 3.92 -10.34 16.96
CA VAL A 99 4.49 -11.51 16.28
C VAL A 99 3.61 -11.91 15.10
N ALA A 100 4.22 -12.49 14.08
CA ALA A 100 3.54 -13.03 12.92
C ALA A 100 4.43 -14.09 12.24
N PRO A 101 3.85 -15.09 11.57
CA PRO A 101 4.63 -16.06 10.79
C PRO A 101 5.40 -15.39 9.64
N GLU A 102 4.85 -14.30 9.10
CA GLU A 102 5.48 -13.45 8.13
C GLU A 102 4.91 -12.02 8.23
N PHE A 103 5.65 -11.07 7.67
CA PHE A 103 5.31 -9.66 7.63
C PHE A 103 5.24 -9.20 6.18
N VAL A 104 4.12 -8.58 5.83
CA VAL A 104 3.93 -7.92 4.54
C VAL A 104 4.32 -6.46 4.71
N VAL A 105 5.25 -6.00 3.88
CA VAL A 105 5.76 -4.62 3.89
C VAL A 105 5.44 -3.96 2.56
N ILE A 106 4.81 -2.78 2.58
CA ILE A 106 4.40 -2.05 1.37
C ILE A 106 4.84 -0.60 1.44
N SER A 107 5.43 -0.09 0.37
CA SER A 107 5.83 1.31 0.27
C SER A 107 4.60 2.23 0.17
N ASN A 108 4.72 3.48 0.65
CA ASN A 108 3.60 4.44 0.58
C ASN A 108 3.12 4.73 -0.86
N ASN A 109 4.00 4.61 -1.86
CA ASN A 109 3.63 4.76 -3.27
C ASN A 109 2.70 3.62 -3.78
N ARG A 110 2.54 2.54 -3.01
CA ARG A 110 1.70 1.36 -3.28
C ARG A 110 2.07 0.61 -4.56
N ARG A 111 3.33 0.73 -5.02
CA ARG A 111 3.84 0.05 -6.23
C ARG A 111 4.82 -1.06 -5.89
N GLU A 112 5.40 -1.03 -4.69
CA GLU A 112 6.44 -1.94 -4.26
C GLU A 112 6.08 -2.53 -2.90
N GLY A 113 6.45 -3.79 -2.72
CA GLY A 113 6.25 -4.48 -1.47
C GLY A 113 7.07 -5.76 -1.41
N PHE A 114 7.23 -6.29 -0.22
CA PHE A 114 7.96 -7.52 0.00
C PHE A 114 7.43 -8.25 1.25
N VAL A 115 7.85 -9.50 1.39
CA VAL A 115 7.58 -10.34 2.55
C VAL A 115 8.90 -10.65 3.26
N THR A 116 8.86 -10.66 4.58
CA THR A 116 9.96 -11.12 5.44
C THR A 116 9.42 -11.86 6.65
N ARG A 117 10.22 -12.76 7.23
CA ARG A 117 9.87 -13.47 8.47
C ARG A 117 10.33 -12.73 9.73
N ASN A 118 11.32 -11.85 9.60
CA ASN A 118 11.84 -11.09 10.72
C ASN A 118 11.12 -9.75 10.81
N ARG A 119 10.64 -9.39 12.00
CA ARG A 119 9.92 -8.13 12.23
C ARG A 119 10.82 -6.92 11.92
N PRO A 120 10.58 -6.18 10.83
CA PRO A 120 11.35 -5.01 10.43
C PRO A 120 11.34 -3.90 11.47
N ALA A 121 12.52 -3.40 11.82
CA ALA A 121 12.71 -2.17 12.58
C ALA A 121 13.06 -0.97 11.67
N ALA A 122 13.63 -1.23 10.49
CA ALA A 122 13.97 -0.21 9.51
C ALA A 122 13.83 -0.73 8.07
N CYS A 123 13.52 0.19 7.15
CA CYS A 123 13.43 -0.05 5.71
C CYS A 123 14.06 1.13 4.97
N SER A 124 14.60 0.92 3.77
CA SER A 124 15.15 2.01 2.94
C SER A 124 14.08 2.97 2.40
N TRP A 125 12.80 2.66 2.56
CA TRP A 125 11.70 3.56 2.20
C TRP A 125 11.41 4.57 3.31
N GLN A 126 11.08 5.80 2.91
CA GLN A 126 10.79 6.89 3.84
C GLN A 126 9.45 6.70 4.58
N ASP A 127 8.43 6.26 3.84
CA ASP A 127 7.10 5.93 4.34
C ASP A 127 6.73 4.50 3.91
N TRP A 128 6.28 3.69 4.85
CA TRP A 128 5.90 2.30 4.58
C TRP A 128 4.94 1.74 5.61
N LEU A 129 4.13 0.79 5.15
CA LEU A 129 3.26 -0.01 6.00
C LEU A 129 3.87 -1.37 6.27
N ILE A 130 3.57 -1.90 7.44
CA ILE A 130 3.77 -3.30 7.77
C ILE A 130 2.55 -3.87 8.48
N PHE A 131 2.24 -5.12 8.19
CA PHE A 131 1.15 -5.87 8.80
C PHE A 131 1.33 -7.38 8.58
N PRO A 132 0.72 -8.24 9.42
CA PRO A 132 0.64 -9.67 9.17
C PRO A 132 -0.35 -9.96 8.03
N PRO A 133 -0.26 -11.12 7.34
CA PRO A 133 -1.16 -11.48 6.24
C PRO A 133 -2.65 -11.46 6.56
N ASN A 134 -3.00 -11.71 7.83
CA ASN A 134 -4.38 -11.69 8.33
C ASN A 134 -4.86 -10.31 8.80
N LEU A 135 -4.02 -9.28 8.72
CA LEU A 135 -4.32 -7.90 9.10
C LEU A 135 -4.84 -7.76 10.55
N ALA A 136 -4.31 -8.56 11.48
CA ALA A 136 -4.58 -8.41 12.92
C ALA A 136 -4.27 -6.98 13.42
N TRP A 137 -3.19 -6.39 12.91
CA TRP A 137 -2.72 -5.06 13.23
C TRP A 137 -1.99 -4.45 12.03
N THR A 138 -1.66 -3.18 12.10
CA THR A 138 -0.76 -2.53 11.13
C THR A 138 0.08 -1.47 11.84
N MET A 139 1.32 -1.31 11.38
CA MET A 139 2.20 -0.22 11.74
C MET A 139 2.50 0.59 10.48
N ALA A 140 2.34 1.91 10.57
CA ALA A 140 2.73 2.86 9.54
C ALA A 140 3.96 3.62 10.02
N PHE A 141 5.09 3.37 9.39
CA PHE A 141 6.29 4.17 9.53
C PHE A 141 6.20 5.35 8.58
N THR A 142 6.41 6.55 9.10
CA THR A 142 6.26 7.78 8.34
C THR A 142 7.54 8.60 8.40
N HIS A 143 7.75 9.43 7.39
CA HIS A 143 8.81 10.44 7.36
C HIS A 143 8.65 11.49 8.49
N GLU A 144 7.50 11.49 9.14
CA GLU A 144 7.15 12.31 10.29
C GLU A 144 7.37 11.59 11.64
N ASP A 145 8.17 10.53 11.72
CA ASP A 145 8.48 9.76 12.94
C ASP A 145 8.86 10.67 14.15
N LYS A 146 9.45 11.83 13.88
CA LYS A 146 9.84 12.80 14.92
C LYS A 146 8.72 13.75 15.37
N TRP A 147 7.60 13.79 14.64
CA TRP A 147 6.56 14.82 14.79
C TRP A 147 5.17 14.21 14.99
N LEU A 148 4.80 13.15 14.30
CA LEU A 148 3.44 12.61 14.32
C LEU A 148 3.42 11.09 14.34
N GLY A 149 4.23 10.44 13.49
CA GLY A 149 4.34 8.99 13.41
C GLY A 149 5.38 8.40 14.36
N PRO A 150 5.65 7.08 14.23
CA PRO A 150 4.85 6.11 13.50
C PRO A 150 3.45 5.94 14.13
N PHE A 151 2.56 5.23 13.44
CA PHE A 151 1.22 4.90 13.93
C PHE A 151 1.00 3.40 14.02
N PHE A 152 0.41 2.93 15.11
CA PHE A 152 0.02 1.54 15.28
C PHE A 152 -1.49 1.45 15.46
N ALA A 153 -2.12 0.54 14.72
CA ALA A 153 -3.55 0.31 14.77
C ALA A 153 -3.87 -1.19 14.83
N GLN A 154 -4.92 -1.52 15.58
CA GLN A 154 -5.41 -2.89 15.73
C GLN A 154 -6.72 -3.08 14.98
N ASN A 155 -6.91 -4.27 14.43
CA ASN A 155 -8.18 -4.69 13.86
C ASN A 155 -9.23 -4.82 14.97
N SER A 156 -10.51 -4.63 14.66
CA SER A 156 -11.59 -4.89 15.63
C SER A 156 -11.64 -6.36 16.10
N LYS A 157 -11.05 -7.29 15.35
CA LYS A 157 -10.88 -8.71 15.69
C LYS A 157 -9.47 -9.06 16.17
N PHE A 158 -8.71 -8.09 16.69
CA PHE A 158 -7.30 -8.25 17.04
C PHE A 158 -7.01 -9.51 17.86
N GLU A 159 -7.71 -9.72 18.98
CA GLU A 159 -7.44 -10.85 19.88
C GLU A 159 -7.49 -12.21 19.17
N SER A 160 -8.52 -12.44 18.35
CA SER A 160 -8.66 -13.69 17.59
C SER A 160 -7.56 -13.82 16.53
N LEU A 161 -7.27 -12.75 15.79
CA LEU A 161 -6.31 -12.78 14.68
C LEU A 161 -4.86 -12.85 15.18
N ASP A 162 -4.55 -12.23 16.32
CA ASP A 162 -3.22 -12.33 16.94
C ASP A 162 -2.99 -13.71 17.56
N ALA A 163 -4.03 -14.32 18.14
CA ALA A 163 -3.96 -15.72 18.58
C ALA A 163 -3.67 -16.68 17.41
N GLU A 164 -4.26 -16.45 16.24
CA GLU A 164 -3.95 -17.21 15.01
C GLU A 164 -2.48 -17.02 14.58
N ASN A 165 -1.96 -15.79 14.60
CA ASN A 165 -0.56 -15.50 14.28
C ASN A 165 0.40 -16.24 15.22
N ARG A 166 0.12 -16.23 16.53
CA ARG A 166 0.91 -16.95 17.55
C ARG A 166 0.85 -18.45 17.36
N LYS A 167 -0.34 -18.99 17.09
CA LYS A 167 -0.53 -20.43 16.84
C LYS A 167 0.26 -20.89 15.60
N ALA A 168 0.23 -20.10 14.53
CA ALA A 168 0.96 -20.41 13.30
C ALA A 168 2.47 -20.53 13.54
N LEU A 169 3.05 -19.69 14.42
CA LEU A 169 4.45 -19.75 14.79
C LEU A 169 4.81 -21.04 15.55
N CYS A 170 3.93 -21.52 16.45
CA CYS A 170 4.17 -22.77 17.17
C CYS A 170 4.05 -24.02 16.27
N SER A 171 3.36 -23.92 15.13
CA SER A 171 3.14 -25.03 14.21
C SER A 171 4.12 -25.09 13.03
N ALA A 172 5.00 -24.10 12.87
CA ALA A 172 5.98 -24.08 11.80
C ALA A 172 7.18 -24.97 12.20
N PRO A 173 7.48 -26.07 11.48
CA PRO A 173 8.71 -26.82 11.73
C PRO A 173 9.92 -25.95 11.42
N GLU A 174 10.92 -25.94 12.31
CA GLU A 174 12.23 -25.35 12.05
C GLU A 174 12.85 -26.10 10.85
N THR A 175 12.92 -25.42 9.70
CA THR A 175 13.64 -25.90 8.50
C THR A 175 15.10 -25.54 8.58
#